data_AF-A0A178D767-F1
#
_entry.id   AF-A0A178D767-F1
#
_cell.length_a   1.000
_cell.length_b   1.000
_cell.length_c   1.000
_cell.angle_alpha   90.00
_cell.angle_beta   90.00
_cell.angle_gamma   90.00
#
_symmetry.space_group_name_H-M   'P 1'
#
loop_
_entity.id
_entity.type
_entity.pdbx_description
1 polymer ?
#
loop_
_entity_poly.entity_id
_entity_poly.type
_entity_poly.pdbx_seq_one_letter_code
_entity_poly.pdbx_strand_id
1 'polypeptide(L)'
;MSAHFDSSHFQSELHDMAADVPYKIDVTQYESLVMFLQRLAHSYADMSHDESLEKGLHDLTTVVNTIATPGSSQPGGAVWSDPLVTSCIHQLRTEGHCLNLFVFLRQVHDDYVDLSFDSQLQTTMNNVAVQLEGVSLDEEYTVTGGFVSGHS
;
A
#
# COMPACT_ATOMS: atom_id res chain seq x y z
N MET A 1 -1.53 18.33 -12.77
CA MET A 1 -0.75 18.47 -11.53
C MET A 1 -0.72 17.07 -10.95
N SER A 2 0.46 16.49 -10.76
CA SER A 2 0.54 15.15 -10.15
C SER A 2 0.13 15.30 -8.70
N ALA A 3 -0.82 14.49 -8.24
CA ALA A 3 -1.21 14.45 -6.84
C ALA A 3 0.01 13.96 -6.04
N HIS A 4 0.57 14.82 -5.19
CA HIS A 4 1.70 14.46 -4.32
C HIS A 4 1.16 13.87 -3.01
N PHE A 5 1.56 12.65 -2.67
CA PHE A 5 1.24 12.04 -1.37
C PHE A 5 1.87 12.81 -0.22
N ASP A 6 1.27 12.73 0.98
CA ASP A 6 1.87 13.22 2.22
C ASP A 6 2.23 12.04 3.14
N SER A 7 3.53 11.76 3.23
CA SER A 7 4.09 10.66 4.03
C SER A 7 3.87 10.82 5.54
N SER A 8 3.56 12.01 6.03
CA SER A 8 3.24 12.23 7.45
C SER A 8 1.97 11.48 7.90
N HIS A 9 1.11 11.12 6.95
CA HIS A 9 -0.11 10.35 7.20
C HIS A 9 0.10 8.83 7.29
N PHE A 10 1.26 8.30 6.88
CA PHE A 10 1.48 6.84 6.83
C PHE A 10 1.31 6.18 8.21
N GLN A 11 1.72 6.85 9.28
CA GLN A 11 1.56 6.32 10.63
C GLN A 11 0.09 6.19 11.03
N SER A 12 -0.71 7.25 10.81
CA SER A 12 -2.15 7.19 11.09
C SER A 12 -2.86 6.20 10.19
N GLU A 13 -2.54 6.16 8.89
CA GLU A 13 -3.17 5.24 7.95
C GLU A 13 -2.90 3.77 8.31
N LEU A 14 -1.67 3.42 8.69
CA LEU A 14 -1.35 2.06 9.14
C LEU A 14 -1.96 1.73 10.50
N HIS A 15 -2.12 2.71 11.39
CA HIS A 15 -2.81 2.53 12.67
C HIS A 15 -4.33 2.31 12.46
N ASP A 16 -4.96 3.12 11.62
CA ASP A 16 -6.38 3.02 11.29
C ASP A 16 -6.68 1.72 10.56
N MET A 17 -5.79 1.30 9.65
CA MET A 17 -5.84 0.00 8.99
C MET A 17 -5.81 -1.16 9.98
N ALA A 18 -5.03 -1.07 11.08
CA ALA A 18 -5.04 -2.08 12.13
C ALA A 18 -6.37 -2.12 12.89
N ALA A 19 -7.06 -0.98 13.03
CA ALA A 19 -8.38 -0.89 13.67
C ALA A 19 -9.52 -1.43 12.78
N ASP A 20 -9.32 -1.48 11.46
CA ASP A 20 -10.25 -2.09 10.50
C ASP A 20 -10.29 -3.62 10.59
N VAL A 21 -9.33 -4.25 11.27
CA VAL A 21 -9.30 -5.70 11.52
C VAL A 21 -10.19 -6.07 12.71
N PRO A 22 -11.06 -7.11 12.62
CA PRO A 22 -11.33 -7.99 11.49
C PRO A 22 -12.59 -7.58 10.68
N TYR A 23 -13.02 -6.32 10.78
CA TYR A 23 -14.35 -5.89 10.34
C TYR A 23 -14.42 -5.53 8.84
N LYS A 24 -13.39 -4.86 8.31
CA LYS A 24 -13.31 -4.47 6.88
C LYS A 24 -12.30 -5.31 6.12
N ILE A 25 -11.19 -5.64 6.77
CA ILE A 25 -10.14 -6.53 6.27
C ILE A 25 -9.88 -7.62 7.31
N ASP A 26 -9.48 -8.80 6.86
CA ASP A 26 -9.11 -9.88 7.76
C ASP A 26 -7.65 -9.77 8.24
N VAL A 27 -7.31 -10.53 9.29
CA VAL A 27 -5.98 -10.52 9.91
C VAL A 27 -4.89 -10.91 8.91
N THR A 28 -5.15 -11.88 8.02
CA THR A 28 -4.15 -12.39 7.08
C THR A 28 -3.89 -11.42 5.93
N GLN A 29 -4.91 -10.67 5.52
CA GLN A 29 -4.82 -9.56 4.57
C GLN A 29 -3.99 -8.42 5.15
N TYR A 30 -4.27 -8.02 6.39
CA TYR A 30 -3.51 -7.00 7.11
C TYR A 30 -2.03 -7.42 7.24
N GLU A 31 -1.77 -8.63 7.74
CA GLU A 31 -0.41 -9.15 7.91
C GLU A 31 0.34 -9.21 6.58
N SER A 32 -0.30 -9.71 5.52
CA SER A 32 0.32 -9.78 4.18
C SER A 32 0.68 -8.39 3.65
N LEU A 33 -0.21 -7.40 3.82
CA LEU A 33 0.04 -6.03 3.39
C LEU A 33 1.20 -5.40 4.18
N VAL A 34 1.21 -5.55 5.51
CA VAL A 34 2.31 -5.02 6.34
C VAL A 34 3.64 -5.68 5.98
N MET A 35 3.67 -7.01 5.73
CA MET A 35 4.89 -7.71 5.30
C MET A 35 5.41 -7.21 3.95
N PHE A 36 4.52 -6.98 2.99
CA PHE A 36 4.88 -6.37 1.70
C PHE A 36 5.47 -4.96 1.88
N LEU A 37 4.85 -4.11 2.71
CA LEU A 37 5.36 -2.76 3.00
C LEU A 37 6.70 -2.78 3.73
N GLN A 38 6.90 -3.70 4.67
CA GLN A 38 8.18 -3.93 5.33
C GLN A 38 9.25 -4.38 4.34
N ARG A 39 8.90 -5.21 3.36
CA ARG A 39 9.84 -5.63 2.31
C ARG A 39 10.21 -4.46 1.40
N LEU A 40 9.24 -3.66 0.98
CA LEU A 40 9.47 -2.45 0.19
C LEU A 40 10.37 -1.45 0.91
N ALA A 41 10.07 -1.15 2.18
CA ALA A 41 10.85 -0.25 3.02
C ALA A 41 12.31 -0.67 3.16
N HIS A 42 12.58 -1.98 3.29
CA HIS A 42 13.92 -2.53 3.43
C HIS A 42 14.51 -3.05 2.11
N SER A 43 13.93 -2.68 0.98
CA SER A 43 14.37 -3.13 -0.34
C SER A 43 15.66 -2.44 -0.79
N TYR A 44 15.97 -1.27 -0.22
CA TYR A 44 17.06 -0.38 -0.66
C TYR A 44 16.93 0.06 -2.13
N ALA A 45 15.70 0.05 -2.67
CA ALA A 45 15.43 0.56 -4.01
C ALA A 45 15.86 2.03 -4.13
N ASP A 46 16.47 2.38 -5.28
CA ASP A 46 16.94 3.73 -5.52
C ASP A 46 15.76 4.65 -5.91
N MET A 47 15.38 5.52 -4.97
CA MET A 47 14.34 6.54 -5.14
C MET A 47 14.92 7.96 -5.14
N SER A 48 16.25 8.11 -5.24
CA SER A 48 16.93 9.40 -5.11
C SER A 48 16.64 10.41 -6.23
N HIS A 49 15.95 9.97 -7.29
CA HIS A 49 15.52 10.83 -8.39
C HIS A 49 14.29 11.69 -8.02
N ASP A 50 13.55 11.35 -6.96
CA ASP A 50 12.41 12.11 -6.44
C ASP A 50 12.49 12.25 -4.91
N GLU A 51 12.69 13.48 -4.43
CA GLU A 51 12.82 13.78 -2.99
C GLU A 51 11.58 13.35 -2.17
N SER A 52 10.39 13.37 -2.79
CA SER A 52 9.16 12.93 -2.15
C SER A 52 9.18 11.41 -1.97
N LEU A 53 9.55 10.64 -3.00
CA LEU A 53 9.66 9.18 -2.92
C LEU A 53 10.74 8.75 -1.92
N GLU A 54 11.91 9.39 -1.94
CA GLU A 54 12.99 9.12 -0.99
C GLU A 54 12.51 9.37 0.46
N LYS A 55 11.87 10.52 0.71
CA LYS A 55 11.28 10.83 2.01
C LYS A 55 10.17 9.84 2.38
N GLY A 56 9.29 9.50 1.44
CA GLY A 56 8.21 8.54 1.63
C GLY A 56 8.74 7.16 2.03
N LEU A 57 9.80 6.68 1.39
CA LEU A 57 10.44 5.42 1.74
C LEU A 57 11.06 5.48 3.15
N HIS A 58 11.69 6.60 3.51
CA HIS A 58 12.26 6.80 4.85
C HIS A 58 11.18 6.82 5.94
N ASP A 59 10.10 7.56 5.72
CA ASP A 59 8.97 7.66 6.65
C ASP A 59 8.26 6.31 6.76
N LEU A 60 8.03 5.61 5.64
CA LEU A 60 7.48 4.26 5.62
C LEU A 60 8.37 3.31 6.44
N THR A 61 9.68 3.33 6.23
CA THR A 61 10.64 2.52 7.00
C THR A 61 10.55 2.78 8.50
N THR A 62 10.42 4.05 8.91
CA THR A 62 10.24 4.41 10.31
C THR A 62 8.96 3.81 10.88
N VAL A 63 7.84 3.94 10.15
CA VAL A 63 6.53 3.46 10.62
C VAL A 63 6.46 1.94 10.68
N VAL A 64 6.83 1.24 9.61
CA VAL A 64 6.68 -0.23 9.54
C VAL A 64 7.59 -0.97 10.52
N ASN A 65 8.69 -0.35 10.95
CA ASN A 65 9.57 -0.88 12.00
C ASN A 65 8.94 -0.81 13.40
N THR A 66 7.90 -0.01 13.60
CA THR A 66 7.13 0.00 14.86
C THR A 66 6.08 -1.11 14.92
N ILE A 67 5.76 -1.75 13.79
CA ILE A 67 4.70 -2.75 13.68
C ILE A 67 5.31 -4.15 13.84
N ALA A 68 4.91 -4.84 14.91
CA ALA A 68 5.24 -6.24 15.11
C ALA A 68 4.26 -7.13 14.33
N THR A 69 4.72 -7.77 13.25
CA THR A 69 3.99 -8.80 12.52
C THR A 69 4.53 -10.19 12.88
N PRO A 70 3.69 -11.22 13.06
CA PRO A 70 4.14 -12.60 13.20
C PRO A 70 4.76 -13.07 11.88
N GLY A 71 6.07 -12.85 11.73
CA GLY A 71 6.83 -13.08 10.49
C GLY A 71 8.08 -12.20 10.40
N SER A 72 8.09 -11.03 11.05
CA SER A 72 9.25 -10.12 11.09
C SER A 72 10.46 -10.67 11.85
N SER A 73 10.25 -11.68 12.69
CA SER A 73 11.28 -12.32 13.52
C SER A 73 12.00 -13.50 12.85
N GLN A 74 11.62 -13.91 11.63
CA GLN A 74 12.25 -15.06 10.98
C GLN A 74 13.37 -14.67 10.00
N PRO A 75 14.60 -15.20 10.17
CA PRO A 75 15.66 -15.07 9.17
C PRO A 75 15.23 -15.83 7.90
N GLY A 76 14.92 -15.09 6.84
CA GLY A 76 14.29 -15.61 5.61
C GLY A 76 13.28 -14.67 4.98
N GLY A 77 12.90 -13.60 5.69
CA GLY A 77 11.97 -12.58 5.18
C GLY A 77 10.52 -12.97 5.45
N ALA A 78 9.72 -11.98 5.81
CA ALA A 78 8.30 -12.17 6.04
C ALA A 78 7.64 -12.56 4.70
N VAL A 79 7.03 -13.75 4.64
CA VAL A 79 6.40 -14.25 3.40
C VAL A 79 4.99 -13.67 3.30
N TRP A 80 4.79 -12.76 2.34
CA TRP A 80 3.45 -12.26 2.02
C TRP A 80 2.82 -13.03 0.84
N SER A 81 1.53 -12.84 0.67
CA SER A 81 0.73 -13.43 -0.41
C SER A 81 0.17 -12.34 -1.32
N ASP A 82 0.52 -12.35 -2.61
CA ASP A 82 0.06 -11.35 -3.58
C ASP A 82 -1.48 -11.23 -3.64
N PRO A 83 -2.26 -12.33 -3.67
CA PRO A 83 -3.72 -12.22 -3.60
C PRO A 83 -4.24 -11.53 -2.33
N LEU A 84 -3.58 -11.74 -1.18
CA LEU A 84 -4.00 -11.12 0.07
C LEU A 84 -3.64 -9.64 0.09
N VAL A 85 -2.45 -9.26 -0.38
CA VAL A 85 -2.04 -7.84 -0.52
C VAL A 85 -2.99 -7.09 -1.44
N THR A 86 -3.25 -7.63 -2.64
CA THR A 86 -4.12 -6.99 -3.63
C THR A 86 -5.57 -6.89 -3.16
N SER A 87 -6.09 -7.94 -2.52
CA SER A 87 -7.44 -7.91 -1.94
C SER A 87 -7.57 -6.89 -0.81
N CYS A 88 -6.55 -6.78 0.05
CA CYS A 88 -6.50 -5.82 1.14
C CYS A 88 -6.55 -4.38 0.61
N ILE A 89 -5.69 -4.06 -0.36
CA ILE A 89 -5.64 -2.75 -1.03
C ILE A 89 -6.98 -2.43 -1.70
N HIS A 90 -7.58 -3.38 -2.40
CA HIS A 90 -8.88 -3.18 -3.05
C HIS A 90 -9.99 -2.82 -2.04
N GLN A 91 -10.04 -3.50 -0.89
CA GLN A 91 -11.03 -3.24 0.16
C GLN A 91 -10.80 -1.88 0.83
N LEU A 92 -9.59 -1.61 1.29
CA LEU A 92 -9.23 -0.33 1.91
C LEU A 92 -9.46 0.84 0.96
N ARG A 93 -9.15 0.65 -0.33
CA ARG A 93 -9.46 1.62 -1.38
C ARG A 93 -10.97 1.85 -1.45
N THR A 94 -11.80 0.82 -1.53
CA THR A 94 -13.27 0.98 -1.62
C THR A 94 -13.84 1.76 -0.42
N GLU A 95 -13.21 1.63 0.74
CA GLU A 95 -13.57 2.31 1.99
C GLU A 95 -12.98 3.73 2.10
N GLY A 96 -12.14 4.17 1.16
CA GLY A 96 -11.48 5.48 1.18
C GLY A 96 -10.36 5.61 2.22
N HIS A 97 -9.78 4.49 2.66
CA HIS A 97 -8.70 4.45 3.63
C HIS A 97 -7.33 4.34 2.94
N CYS A 98 -6.25 4.72 3.65
CA CYS A 98 -4.85 4.57 3.20
C CYS A 98 -4.51 5.30 1.88
N LEU A 99 -5.18 6.41 1.57
CA LEU A 99 -5.02 7.11 0.29
C LEU A 99 -3.60 7.62 0.06
N ASN A 100 -2.91 8.16 1.07
CA ASN A 100 -1.54 8.64 0.89
C ASN A 100 -0.59 7.48 0.63
N LEU A 101 -0.72 6.39 1.38
CA LEU A 101 0.05 5.18 1.18
C LEU A 101 -0.17 4.61 -0.24
N PHE A 102 -1.41 4.62 -0.74
CA PHE A 102 -1.72 4.15 -2.09
C PHE A 102 -1.17 5.05 -3.18
N VAL A 103 -1.25 6.37 -3.03
CA VAL A 103 -0.66 7.30 -3.99
C VAL A 103 0.87 7.15 -4.01
N PHE A 104 1.50 6.92 -2.86
CA PHE A 104 2.92 6.57 -2.78
C PHE A 104 3.26 5.28 -3.54
N LEU A 105 2.55 4.18 -3.27
CA LEU A 105 2.79 2.89 -3.95
C LEU A 105 2.59 3.00 -5.46
N ARG A 106 1.58 3.77 -5.89
CA ARG A 106 1.36 4.07 -7.30
C ARG A 106 2.54 4.85 -7.89
N GLN A 107 3.02 5.88 -7.21
CA GLN A 107 4.14 6.68 -7.71
C GLN A 107 5.44 5.87 -7.79
N VAL A 108 5.71 4.98 -6.83
CA VAL A 108 6.85 4.05 -6.90
C VAL A 108 6.82 3.21 -8.19
N HIS A 109 5.63 2.76 -8.60
CA HIS A 109 5.46 2.04 -9.85
C HIS A 109 5.56 2.95 -11.09
N ASP A 110 4.85 4.09 -11.09
CA ASP A 110 4.74 5.00 -12.23
C ASP A 110 6.09 5.70 -12.57
N ASP A 111 6.94 5.93 -11.58
CA ASP A 111 8.30 6.46 -11.76
C ASP A 111 9.34 5.38 -12.11
N TYR A 112 8.89 4.15 -12.36
CA TYR A 112 9.72 3.01 -12.77
C TYR A 112 10.88 2.71 -11.81
N VAL A 113 10.63 2.77 -10.49
CA VAL A 113 11.62 2.38 -9.49
C VAL A 113 12.05 0.92 -9.75
N ASP A 114 13.36 0.70 -9.86
CA ASP A 114 13.91 -0.62 -10.12
C ASP A 114 13.79 -1.52 -8.88
N LEU A 115 12.87 -2.49 -8.94
CA LEU A 115 12.69 -3.53 -7.92
C LEU A 115 13.11 -4.92 -8.44
N SER A 116 13.81 -4.98 -9.58
CA SER A 116 14.13 -6.24 -10.27
C SER A 116 15.05 -7.19 -9.48
N PHE A 117 15.74 -6.67 -8.46
CA PHE A 117 16.52 -7.46 -7.51
C PHE A 117 15.65 -8.37 -6.61
N ASP A 118 14.36 -8.07 -6.48
CA ASP A 118 13.37 -8.87 -5.75
C ASP A 118 12.16 -9.14 -6.66
N SER A 119 12.17 -10.30 -7.30
CA SER A 119 11.13 -10.69 -8.26
C SER A 119 9.74 -10.78 -7.65
N GLN A 120 9.63 -11.15 -6.36
CA GLN A 120 8.34 -11.18 -5.68
C GLN A 120 7.87 -9.76 -5.46
N LEU A 121 8.71 -8.88 -4.93
CA LEU A 121 8.39 -7.47 -4.68
C LEU A 121 7.95 -6.75 -5.97
N GLN A 122 8.68 -6.92 -7.07
CA GLN A 122 8.32 -6.37 -8.37
C GLN A 122 6.96 -6.90 -8.86
N THR A 123 6.72 -8.21 -8.74
CA THR A 123 5.46 -8.83 -9.18
C THR A 123 4.29 -8.32 -8.37
N THR A 124 4.42 -8.26 -7.05
CA THR A 124 3.39 -7.72 -6.17
C THR A 124 3.15 -6.24 -6.48
N MET A 125 4.19 -5.43 -6.66
CA MET A 125 4.05 -4.01 -7.00
C MET A 125 3.28 -3.81 -8.31
N ASN A 126 3.56 -4.61 -9.34
CA ASN A 126 2.81 -4.57 -10.60
C ASN A 126 1.33 -4.91 -10.40
N ASN A 127 1.03 -5.92 -9.58
CA ASN A 127 -0.36 -6.30 -9.27
C ASN A 127 -1.08 -5.21 -8.44
N VAL A 128 -0.36 -4.58 -7.51
CA VAL A 128 -0.86 -3.47 -6.70
C VAL A 128 -1.14 -2.25 -7.59
N ALA A 129 -0.27 -1.91 -8.52
CA ALA A 129 -0.46 -0.79 -9.45
C ALA A 129 -1.77 -0.91 -10.24
N VAL A 130 -2.13 -2.12 -10.68
CA VAL A 130 -3.45 -2.40 -11.31
C VAL A 130 -4.61 -2.09 -10.36
N GLN A 131 -4.50 -2.43 -9.08
CA GLN A 131 -5.53 -2.11 -8.08
C GLN A 131 -5.60 -0.62 -7.75
N LEU A 132 -4.55 0.14 -8.04
CA LEU A 132 -4.42 1.57 -7.77
C LEU A 132 -4.69 2.44 -9.00
N GLU A 133 -5.06 1.83 -10.14
CA GLU A 133 -5.47 2.59 -11.32
C GLU A 133 -6.64 3.53 -10.98
N GLY A 134 -6.46 4.80 -11.34
CA GLY A 134 -7.40 5.89 -11.04
C GLY A 134 -7.09 6.63 -9.74
N VAL A 135 -6.49 6.00 -8.72
CA VAL A 135 -6.29 6.60 -7.39
C VAL A 135 -5.48 7.91 -7.47
N SER A 136 -6.08 9.00 -7.01
CA SER A 136 -5.43 10.31 -6.88
C SER A 136 -5.98 11.06 -5.66
N LEU A 137 -5.20 11.96 -5.06
CA LEU A 137 -5.67 12.77 -3.91
C LEU A 137 -6.67 13.87 -4.31
N ASP A 138 -6.79 14.17 -5.61
CA ASP A 138 -7.72 15.15 -6.16
C ASP A 138 -9.13 14.58 -6.38
N GLU A 139 -9.32 13.26 -6.24
CA GLU A 139 -10.64 12.66 -6.26
C GLU A 139 -11.30 12.81 -4.88
N GLU A 140 -12.21 13.78 -4.78
CA GLU A 140 -13.35 13.67 -3.86
C GLU A 140 -13.94 12.27 -4.07
N TYR A 141 -13.82 11.40 -3.06
CA TYR A 141 -14.24 10.01 -3.14
C TYR A 141 -15.77 9.95 -3.19
N THR A 142 -16.38 10.29 -4.33
CA THR A 142 -17.76 9.91 -4.61
C THR A 142 -17.75 8.40 -4.77
N VAL A 143 -18.10 7.71 -3.69
CA VAL A 143 -18.57 6.34 -3.72
C VAL A 143 -19.69 6.30 -4.74
N THR A 144 -19.38 5.92 -5.99
CA THR A 144 -20.40 5.50 -6.95
C THR A 144 -20.91 4.15 -6.49
N GLY A 145 -21.72 4.18 -5.43
CA GLY A 145 -22.68 3.14 -5.11
C GLY A 145 -23.70 3.11 -6.25
N GLY A 146 -23.32 2.46 -7.35
CA GLY A 146 -24.19 2.14 -8.46
C GLY A 146 -25.16 1.05 -8.04
N PHE A 147 -26.19 1.44 -7.27
CA PHE A 147 -27.43 0.71 -7.17
C PHE A 147 -27.93 0.43 -8.60
N VAL A 148 -27.88 -0.83 -9.04
CA VAL A 148 -28.66 -1.25 -10.21
C VAL A 148 -30.12 -1.32 -9.78
N SER A 149 -30.79 -0.17 -9.78
CA SER A 149 -32.26 -0.12 -9.81
C SER A 149 -32.69 -0.17 -11.26
N GLY A 150 -33.04 -1.36 -11.75
CA GLY A 150 -33.91 -1.53 -12.92
C GLY A 150 -35.14 -2.30 -12.45
N HIS A 151 -36.17 -1.60 -11.99
CA HIS A 151 -37.38 -1.21 -12.72
C HIS A 151 -38.20 -2.38 -13.29
N SER A 152 -39.47 -2.32 -12.86
CA SER A 152 -40.65 -3.15 -13.08
C SER A 152 -40.90 -3.66 -14.50
#